data_AF-A0A2V8SDV5-F1
#
_entry.id   AF-A0A2V8SDV5-F1
#
_cell.length_a   1.000
_cell.length_b   1.000
_cell.length_c   1.000
_cell.angle_alpha   90.00
_cell.angle_beta   90.00
_cell.angle_gamma   90.00
#
_symmetry.space_group_name_H-M   'P 1'
#
loop_
_entity.id
_entity.type
_entity.pdbx_description
1 polymer ?
#
loop_
_entity_poly.entity_id
_entity_poly.type
_entity_poly.pdbx_seq_one_letter_code
_entity_poly.pdbx_strand_id
1 'polypeptide(L)'
;MSRRAVKPKQSEETPKPDEAPPLTLVEFPAPPETPVLDEADEAMNKLALHYDSIGLAQYERGSLLRIFRDEFRRYATYLMSDSGGNIPLEEACRQASHRYDTKGATELMEELLNTPTESVNFSRLMHLWECSPEEAERFFGLVKSEATREFASGHMAAEVFEPVDWMRSVWQRAKFLAVRDTFLAEYEPEGGIEYALVDTLSQAYFMQQYWMEMAVKRTRSSPCRETYEFAEWKHYKREVAKERKFEHGWWDIPLISEQAAVESATQMADTFSRLFQRTLRQLNNHRLAKLKAQKLQAEIHRLNRKGLDSERN
;
A
#
# COMPACT_ATOMS: atom_id res chain seq x y z
N MET A 1 -29.75 -71.44 15.16
CA MET A 1 -29.13 -70.24 14.54
C MET A 1 -29.50 -70.23 13.07
N SER A 2 -30.36 -69.28 12.68
CA SER A 2 -31.11 -69.30 11.41
C SER A 2 -30.32 -68.66 10.27
N ARG A 3 -30.18 -69.37 9.14
CA ARG A 3 -29.49 -68.90 7.93
C ARG A 3 -30.41 -67.96 7.15
N ARG A 4 -30.00 -66.69 6.99
CA ARG A 4 -30.69 -65.70 6.15
C ARG A 4 -30.18 -65.82 4.70
N ALA A 5 -31.11 -66.00 3.78
CA ALA A 5 -30.90 -66.00 2.34
C ALA A 5 -30.66 -64.58 1.81
N VAL A 6 -29.64 -64.43 0.97
CA VAL A 6 -29.29 -63.21 0.22
C VAL A 6 -30.07 -63.21 -1.09
N LYS A 7 -30.88 -62.16 -1.33
CA LYS A 7 -31.57 -61.92 -2.62
C LYS A 7 -30.64 -61.20 -3.61
N PRO A 8 -30.79 -61.45 -4.93
CA PRO A 8 -29.89 -60.94 -5.95
C PRO A 8 -30.23 -59.50 -6.38
N LYS A 9 -29.18 -58.85 -6.91
CA LYS A 9 -29.08 -57.50 -7.49
C LYS A 9 -30.26 -57.13 -8.40
N GLN A 10 -30.82 -55.96 -8.18
CA GLN A 10 -31.56 -55.20 -9.20
C GLN A 10 -30.57 -54.34 -9.99
N SER A 11 -30.76 -54.35 -11.30
CA SER A 11 -29.99 -53.72 -12.34
C SER A 11 -30.20 -52.20 -12.41
N GLU A 12 -29.16 -51.56 -12.93
CA GLU A 12 -28.98 -50.15 -13.26
C GLU A 12 -30.21 -49.47 -13.89
N GLU A 13 -30.58 -48.32 -13.33
CA GLU A 13 -31.29 -47.26 -14.02
C GLU A 13 -30.31 -46.08 -14.13
N THR A 14 -29.76 -45.88 -15.33
CA THR A 14 -28.92 -44.73 -15.67
C THR A 14 -29.75 -43.45 -15.58
N PRO A 15 -29.34 -42.44 -14.79
CA PRO A 15 -30.01 -41.15 -14.78
C PRO A 15 -29.81 -40.46 -16.14
N LYS A 16 -30.91 -39.97 -16.72
CA LYS A 16 -30.89 -39.09 -17.88
C LYS A 16 -30.03 -37.85 -17.55
N PRO A 17 -29.23 -37.33 -18.50
CA PRO A 17 -28.52 -36.09 -18.30
C PRO A 17 -29.56 -34.96 -18.21
N ASP A 18 -29.66 -34.35 -17.02
CA ASP A 18 -30.38 -33.09 -16.86
C ASP A 18 -29.74 -32.05 -17.78
N GLU A 19 -30.53 -31.51 -18.70
CA GLU A 19 -30.16 -30.38 -19.53
C GLU A 19 -29.73 -29.23 -18.60
N ALA A 20 -28.45 -28.88 -18.69
CA ALA A 20 -27.93 -27.73 -17.98
C ALA A 20 -28.75 -26.50 -18.39
N PRO A 21 -29.26 -25.70 -17.43
CA PRO A 21 -29.97 -24.48 -17.76
C PRO A 21 -29.06 -23.57 -18.61
N PRO A 22 -29.61 -22.90 -19.64
CA PRO A 22 -28.82 -21.99 -20.46
C PRO A 22 -28.17 -20.95 -19.54
N LEU A 23 -26.85 -20.79 -19.68
CA LEU A 23 -26.09 -19.73 -19.02
C LEU A 23 -26.69 -18.39 -19.46
N THR A 24 -27.55 -17.83 -18.62
CA THR A 24 -27.96 -16.44 -18.71
C THR A 24 -26.72 -15.60 -18.56
N LEU A 25 -26.33 -14.92 -19.64
CA LEU A 25 -25.38 -13.82 -19.62
C LEU A 25 -25.83 -12.85 -18.52
N VAL A 26 -25.07 -12.81 -17.42
CA VAL A 26 -25.21 -11.77 -16.42
C VAL A 26 -24.75 -10.48 -17.09
N GLU A 27 -25.70 -9.66 -17.52
CA GLU A 27 -25.43 -8.30 -17.97
C GLU A 27 -24.84 -7.54 -16.78
N PHE A 28 -23.54 -7.25 -16.84
CA PHE A 28 -22.90 -6.36 -15.88
C PHE A 28 -23.47 -4.95 -16.11
N PRO A 29 -23.91 -4.26 -15.05
CA PRO A 29 -24.35 -2.87 -15.18
C PRO A 29 -23.19 -2.04 -15.74
N ALA A 30 -23.50 -1.17 -16.71
CA ALA A 30 -22.54 -0.24 -17.27
C ALA A 30 -21.83 0.53 -16.13
N PRO A 31 -20.51 0.73 -16.21
CA PRO A 31 -19.78 1.49 -15.20
C PRO A 31 -20.42 2.88 -15.05
N PRO A 32 -20.55 3.39 -13.81
CA PRO A 32 -21.11 4.72 -13.60
C PRO A 32 -20.28 5.74 -14.37
N GLU A 33 -20.97 6.63 -15.09
CA GLU A 33 -20.36 7.75 -15.79
C GLU A 33 -19.43 8.50 -14.81
N THR A 34 -18.15 8.59 -15.17
CA THR A 34 -17.16 9.32 -14.38
C THR A 34 -17.63 10.76 -14.24
N PRO A 35 -17.68 11.33 -13.01
CA PRO A 35 -18.07 12.72 -12.82
C PRO A 35 -17.10 13.64 -13.58
N VAL A 36 -17.69 14.54 -14.36
CA VAL A 36 -16.98 15.59 -15.12
C VAL A 36 -16.19 16.45 -14.12
N LEU A 37 -14.88 16.55 -14.33
CA LEU A 37 -13.90 17.21 -13.45
C LEU A 37 -14.08 18.75 -13.34
N ASP A 38 -14.99 19.35 -14.09
CA ASP A 38 -15.03 20.81 -14.28
C ASP A 38 -15.55 21.61 -13.08
N GLU A 39 -16.34 21.02 -12.17
CA GLU A 39 -16.89 21.76 -11.01
C GLU A 39 -15.92 21.89 -9.82
N ALA A 40 -14.91 21.01 -9.72
CA ALA A 40 -13.89 21.07 -8.67
C ALA A 40 -12.84 22.16 -8.94
N ASP A 41 -12.55 22.44 -10.21
CA ASP A 41 -11.54 23.42 -10.63
C ASP A 41 -12.05 24.87 -10.53
N GLU A 42 -13.35 25.12 -10.67
CA GLU A 42 -13.93 26.47 -10.46
C GLU A 42 -13.96 26.92 -8.99
N ALA A 43 -14.05 25.98 -8.04
CA ALA A 43 -13.97 26.27 -6.61
C ALA A 43 -12.53 26.61 -6.18
N MET A 44 -11.55 25.99 -6.83
CA MET A 44 -10.11 26.19 -6.59
C MET A 44 -9.61 27.56 -7.05
N ASN A 45 -10.17 28.12 -8.13
CA ASN A 45 -9.72 29.41 -8.70
C ASN A 45 -10.23 30.67 -7.98
N LYS A 46 -11.16 30.56 -7.01
CA LYS A 46 -11.68 31.73 -6.24
C LYS A 46 -10.91 32.03 -4.95
N LEU A 47 -9.85 31.29 -4.64
CA LEU A 47 -9.03 31.44 -3.43
C LEU A 47 -7.70 32.17 -3.72
N ALA A 48 -7.77 33.35 -4.33
CA ALA A 48 -6.63 34.26 -4.41
C ALA A 48 -6.54 35.10 -3.12
N LEU A 49 -5.83 34.62 -2.10
CA LEU A 49 -5.60 35.38 -0.86
C LEU A 49 -4.18 35.21 -0.28
N HIS A 50 -3.62 36.38 0.07
CA HIS A 50 -2.41 36.74 0.80
C HIS A 50 -1.47 35.66 1.37
N TYR A 51 -0.20 35.80 0.97
CA TYR A 51 1.00 35.10 1.40
C TYR A 51 1.33 35.36 2.89
N ASP A 52 1.87 34.36 3.59
CA ASP A 52 2.18 34.27 5.03
C ASP A 52 1.10 33.71 5.98
N SER A 53 0.15 32.91 5.49
CA SER A 53 -0.71 32.11 6.38
C SER A 53 -0.27 30.64 6.46
N ILE A 54 -0.33 30.07 7.66
CA ILE A 54 -0.23 28.63 7.95
C ILE A 54 -1.17 27.78 7.06
N GLY A 55 -2.21 28.37 6.48
CA GLY A 55 -3.10 27.74 5.50
C GLY A 55 -2.40 27.41 4.18
N LEU A 56 -1.51 28.28 3.68
CA LEU A 56 -0.68 27.98 2.50
C LEU A 56 0.32 26.87 2.79
N ALA A 57 0.84 26.76 4.01
CA ALA A 57 1.70 25.64 4.42
C ALA A 57 0.97 24.28 4.42
N GLN A 58 -0.37 24.26 4.48
CA GLN A 58 -1.18 23.04 4.30
C GLN A 58 -1.39 22.70 2.82
N TYR A 59 -1.58 23.69 1.95
CA TYR A 59 -1.62 23.49 0.49
C TYR A 59 -0.23 23.10 -0.08
N GLU A 60 0.84 23.65 0.47
CA GLU A 60 2.23 23.38 0.06
C GLU A 60 2.79 22.06 0.63
N ARG A 61 2.08 21.39 1.55
CA ARG A 61 2.59 20.17 2.22
C ARG A 61 2.79 18.98 1.28
N GLY A 62 2.21 19.03 0.08
CA GLY A 62 2.36 18.03 -0.97
C GLY A 62 2.77 18.59 -2.33
N SER A 63 3.30 19.82 -2.38
CA SER A 63 3.73 20.43 -3.64
C SER A 63 5.23 20.21 -3.85
N LEU A 64 5.60 19.79 -5.06
CA LEU A 64 7.01 19.65 -5.46
C LEU A 64 7.72 21.00 -5.41
N LEU A 65 6.99 22.10 -5.66
CA LEU A 65 7.47 23.47 -5.48
C LEU A 65 8.25 23.67 -4.19
N ARG A 66 7.82 23.06 -3.07
CA ARG A 66 8.53 23.23 -1.79
C ARG A 66 9.87 22.51 -1.78
N ILE A 67 9.89 21.24 -2.19
CA ILE A 67 11.11 20.43 -2.22
C ILE A 67 12.13 21.11 -3.15
N PHE A 68 11.68 21.53 -4.33
CA PHE A 68 12.55 22.18 -5.30
C PHE A 68 12.91 23.62 -4.93
N ARG A 69 12.07 24.38 -4.21
CA ARG A 69 12.46 25.67 -3.63
C ARG A 69 13.55 25.53 -2.59
N ASP A 70 13.49 24.50 -1.75
CA ASP A 70 14.54 24.24 -0.76
C ASP A 70 15.84 23.82 -1.44
N GLU A 71 15.79 22.98 -2.48
CA GLU A 71 16.97 22.64 -3.29
C GLU A 71 17.52 23.85 -4.06
N PHE A 72 16.66 24.68 -4.67
CA PHE A 72 17.05 25.93 -5.30
C PHE A 72 17.77 26.86 -4.32
N ARG A 73 17.22 27.04 -3.11
CA ARG A 73 17.85 27.86 -2.07
C ARG A 73 19.20 27.30 -1.65
N ARG A 74 19.31 25.97 -1.47
CA ARG A 74 20.59 25.31 -1.16
C ARG A 74 21.62 25.54 -2.26
N TYR A 75 21.21 25.39 -3.51
CA TYR A 75 22.09 25.57 -4.67
C TYR A 75 22.52 27.03 -4.84
N ALA A 76 21.60 27.99 -4.73
CA ALA A 76 21.93 29.41 -4.76
C ALA A 76 22.87 29.81 -3.61
N THR A 77 22.60 29.31 -2.39
CA THR A 77 23.47 29.55 -1.22
C THR A 77 24.86 28.96 -1.43
N TYR A 78 24.96 27.78 -2.06
CA TYR A 78 26.23 27.16 -2.41
C TYR A 78 27.03 28.03 -3.39
N LEU A 79 26.41 28.51 -4.48
CA LEU A 79 27.06 29.40 -5.48
C LEU A 79 27.56 30.72 -4.86
N MET A 80 26.84 31.23 -3.86
CA MET A 80 27.25 32.43 -3.11
C MET A 80 28.39 32.18 -2.12
N SER A 81 28.66 30.93 -1.74
CA SER A 81 29.73 30.61 -0.80
C SER A 81 31.11 30.71 -1.45
N ASP A 82 32.16 30.86 -0.62
CA ASP A 82 33.56 30.85 -1.09
C ASP A 82 33.90 29.57 -1.89
N SER A 83 33.24 28.45 -1.54
CA SER A 83 33.42 27.16 -2.22
C SER A 83 32.71 27.05 -3.57
N GLY A 84 31.67 27.85 -3.80
CA GLY A 84 30.87 27.88 -5.04
C GLY A 84 31.25 28.99 -6.01
N GLY A 85 32.34 29.73 -5.73
CA GLY A 85 32.86 30.78 -6.60
C GLY A 85 32.49 32.21 -6.20
N ASN A 86 31.84 32.40 -5.03
CA ASN A 86 31.46 33.72 -4.49
C ASN A 86 30.70 34.59 -5.51
N ILE A 87 29.73 33.97 -6.17
CA ILE A 87 28.94 34.58 -7.23
C ILE A 87 27.90 35.51 -6.59
N PRO A 88 27.66 36.73 -7.14
CA PRO A 88 26.64 37.63 -6.59
C PRO A 88 25.24 36.99 -6.67
N LEU A 89 24.38 37.29 -5.69
CA LEU A 89 23.05 36.67 -5.54
C LEU A 89 22.23 36.66 -6.84
N GLU A 90 22.26 37.73 -7.63
CA GLU A 90 21.50 37.83 -8.88
C GLU A 90 22.00 36.83 -9.94
N GLU A 91 23.32 36.63 -10.03
CA GLU A 91 23.93 35.63 -10.92
C GLU A 91 23.73 34.21 -10.39
N ALA A 92 23.84 34.01 -9.08
CA ALA A 92 23.54 32.73 -8.43
C ALA A 92 22.08 32.32 -8.66
N CYS A 93 21.14 33.25 -8.51
CA CYS A 93 19.73 33.04 -8.83
C CYS A 93 19.53 32.75 -10.31
N ARG A 94 20.21 33.46 -11.22
CA ARG A 94 20.12 33.21 -12.68
C ARG A 94 20.66 31.83 -13.05
N GLN A 95 21.77 31.38 -12.46
CA GLN A 95 22.34 30.05 -12.69
C GLN A 95 21.52 28.94 -12.04
N ALA A 96 20.92 29.22 -10.88
CA ALA A 96 20.00 28.30 -10.22
C ALA A 96 18.61 28.27 -10.88
N SER A 97 18.25 29.31 -11.64
CA SER A 97 16.96 29.41 -12.34
C SER A 97 16.94 28.47 -13.54
N HIS A 98 15.78 27.85 -13.74
CA HIS A 98 15.53 26.81 -14.72
C HIS A 98 15.93 27.21 -16.15
N ARG A 99 16.54 26.28 -16.89
CA ARG A 99 16.73 26.41 -18.33
C ARG A 99 15.40 26.03 -18.99
N TYR A 100 14.59 27.03 -19.32
CA TYR A 100 13.36 26.80 -20.06
C TYR A 100 13.68 26.17 -21.42
N ASP A 101 13.53 24.85 -21.52
CA ASP A 101 13.61 24.07 -22.75
C ASP A 101 12.28 23.36 -22.96
N THR A 102 11.40 24.00 -23.76
CA THR A 102 10.07 23.48 -24.03
C THR A 102 10.11 22.17 -24.81
N LYS A 103 11.08 22.00 -25.71
CA LYS A 103 11.20 20.78 -26.53
C LYS A 103 11.69 19.61 -25.68
N GLY A 104 12.74 19.84 -24.88
CA GLY A 104 13.27 18.85 -23.94
C GLY A 104 12.21 18.42 -22.91
N ALA A 105 11.42 19.37 -22.39
CA ALA A 105 10.31 19.07 -21.48
C ALA A 105 9.26 18.16 -22.13
N THR A 106 8.88 18.40 -23.39
CA THR A 106 7.88 17.57 -24.08
C THR A 106 8.37 16.14 -24.33
N GLU A 107 9.62 15.97 -24.79
CA GLU A 107 10.21 14.64 -25.02
C GLU A 107 10.33 13.85 -23.72
N LEU A 108 10.73 14.51 -22.63
CA LEU A 108 10.86 13.89 -21.32
C LEU A 108 9.50 13.55 -20.70
N MET A 109 8.49 14.40 -20.87
CA MET A 109 7.12 14.10 -20.44
C MET A 109 6.57 12.87 -21.16
N GLU A 110 6.80 12.75 -22.47
CA GLU A 110 6.40 11.57 -23.24
C GLU A 110 7.12 10.30 -22.77
N GLU A 111 8.43 10.39 -22.47
CA GLU A 111 9.18 9.28 -21.86
C GLU A 111 8.58 8.86 -20.51
N LEU A 112 8.24 9.84 -19.66
CA LEU A 112 7.68 9.61 -18.33
C LEU A 112 6.28 9.00 -18.37
N LEU A 113 5.41 9.45 -19.28
CA LEU A 113 4.06 8.89 -19.45
C LEU A 113 4.06 7.45 -19.98
N ASN A 114 5.12 7.05 -20.69
CA ASN A 114 5.31 5.67 -21.18
C ASN A 114 6.00 4.76 -20.16
N THR A 115 6.53 5.31 -19.06
CA THR A 115 7.20 4.55 -18.01
C THR A 115 6.20 4.22 -16.88
N PRO A 116 6.17 2.99 -16.34
CA PRO A 116 5.36 2.68 -15.17
C PRO A 116 5.67 3.64 -14.02
N THR A 117 4.66 4.19 -13.36
CA THR A 117 4.83 5.25 -12.36
C THR A 117 5.68 4.82 -11.17
N GLU A 118 5.62 3.54 -10.76
CA GLU A 118 6.50 2.95 -9.75
C GLU A 118 7.99 2.96 -10.13
N SER A 119 8.30 2.96 -11.43
CA SER A 119 9.67 2.96 -11.95
C SER A 119 10.22 4.38 -12.18
N VAL A 120 9.41 5.42 -11.96
CA VAL A 120 9.84 6.80 -12.17
C VAL A 120 10.69 7.27 -11.00
N ASN A 121 11.97 7.50 -11.29
CA ASN A 121 12.92 8.01 -10.30
C ASN A 121 12.81 9.53 -10.12
N PHE A 122 13.08 10.00 -8.91
CA PHE A 122 13.05 11.43 -8.57
C PHE A 122 14.01 12.27 -9.42
N SER A 123 15.12 11.70 -9.90
CA SER A 123 16.06 12.38 -10.79
C SER A 123 15.45 12.76 -12.14
N ARG A 124 14.55 11.94 -12.70
CA ARG A 124 13.85 12.25 -13.95
C ARG A 124 12.83 13.36 -13.75
N LEU A 125 12.14 13.34 -12.61
CA LEU A 125 11.21 14.39 -12.22
C LEU A 125 11.93 15.73 -11.97
N MET A 126 13.12 15.69 -11.36
CA MET A 126 13.99 16.85 -11.22
C MET A 126 14.42 17.40 -12.59
N HIS A 127 14.80 16.53 -13.53
CA HIS A 127 15.14 16.97 -14.88
C HIS A 127 13.94 17.60 -15.60
N LEU A 128 12.74 17.04 -15.42
CA LEU A 128 11.51 17.66 -15.94
C LEU A 128 11.25 19.01 -15.30
N TRP A 129 11.48 19.13 -14.00
CA TRP A 129 11.37 20.40 -13.27
C TRP A 129 12.35 21.45 -13.78
N GLU A 130 13.58 21.06 -14.08
CA GLU A 130 14.61 21.95 -14.65
C GLU A 130 14.23 22.50 -16.03
N CYS A 131 13.48 21.73 -16.82
CA CYS A 131 13.00 22.16 -18.15
C CYS A 131 11.67 22.92 -18.08
N SER A 132 10.70 22.40 -17.32
CA SER A 132 9.33 22.92 -17.17
C SER A 132 8.74 22.56 -15.79
N PRO A 133 8.79 23.48 -14.81
CA PRO A 133 8.23 23.27 -13.48
C PRO A 133 6.72 22.97 -13.46
N GLU A 134 5.95 23.61 -14.34
CA GLU A 134 4.50 23.42 -14.41
C GLU A 134 4.14 21.99 -14.83
N GLU A 135 4.84 21.47 -15.83
CA GLU A 135 4.65 20.11 -16.31
C GLU A 135 5.11 19.07 -15.27
N ALA A 136 6.21 19.34 -14.56
CA ALA A 136 6.65 18.49 -13.46
C ALA A 136 5.64 18.44 -12.30
N GLU A 137 5.03 19.58 -11.92
CA GLU A 137 3.99 19.60 -10.88
C GLU A 137 2.73 18.85 -11.34
N ARG A 138 2.31 19.01 -12.60
CA ARG A 138 1.19 18.25 -13.20
C ARG A 138 1.47 16.75 -13.17
N PHE A 139 2.65 16.33 -13.63
CA PHE A 139 3.03 14.93 -13.63
C PHE A 139 3.07 14.35 -12.21
N PHE A 140 3.57 15.09 -11.23
CA PHE A 140 3.53 14.64 -9.84
C PHE A 140 2.13 14.59 -9.24
N GLY A 141 1.24 15.50 -9.67
CA GLY A 141 -0.19 15.40 -9.42
C GLY A 141 -0.75 14.06 -9.90
N LEU A 142 -0.41 13.66 -11.13
CA LEU A 142 -0.79 12.36 -11.70
C LEU A 142 -0.23 11.20 -10.86
N VAL A 143 1.06 11.20 -10.54
CA VAL A 143 1.69 10.16 -9.71
C VAL A 143 1.01 10.05 -8.34
N LYS A 144 0.71 11.17 -7.67
CA LYS A 144 -0.03 11.17 -6.40
C LYS A 144 -1.43 10.58 -6.54
N SER A 145 -2.13 10.91 -7.62
CA SER A 145 -3.48 10.38 -7.88
C SER A 145 -3.46 8.86 -8.11
N GLU A 146 -2.46 8.36 -8.84
CA GLU A 146 -2.29 6.94 -9.08
C GLU A 146 -1.90 6.20 -7.80
N ALA A 147 -0.95 6.72 -7.03
CA ALA A 147 -0.59 6.15 -5.72
C ALA A 147 -1.80 6.11 -4.77
N THR A 148 -2.67 7.12 -4.82
CA THR A 148 -3.91 7.16 -4.03
C THR A 148 -4.89 6.07 -4.48
N ARG A 149 -5.05 5.87 -5.80
CA ARG A 149 -5.88 4.81 -6.38
C ARG A 149 -5.35 3.44 -6.02
N GLU A 150 -4.05 3.25 -6.10
CA GLU A 150 -3.38 1.99 -5.75
C GLU A 150 -3.55 1.67 -4.26
N PHE A 151 -3.33 2.65 -3.38
CA PHE A 151 -3.61 2.54 -1.95
C PHE A 151 -5.07 2.16 -1.69
N ALA A 152 -6.03 2.88 -2.28
CA ALA A 152 -7.45 2.61 -2.12
C ALA A 152 -7.86 1.21 -2.60
N SER A 153 -7.25 0.75 -3.70
CA SER A 153 -7.49 -0.59 -4.26
C SER A 153 -6.95 -1.73 -3.39
N GLY A 154 -6.06 -1.45 -2.43
CA GLY A 154 -5.44 -2.45 -1.55
C GLY A 154 -4.30 -3.24 -2.19
N HIS A 155 -3.93 -2.95 -3.43
CA HIS A 155 -2.84 -3.65 -4.13
C HIS A 155 -1.49 -3.41 -3.45
N MET A 156 -1.25 -2.18 -2.98
CA MET A 156 -0.07 -1.83 -2.18
C MET A 156 0.03 -2.67 -0.90
N ALA A 157 -1.09 -2.87 -0.19
CA ALA A 157 -1.12 -3.69 1.02
C ALA A 157 -0.90 -5.18 0.72
N ALA A 158 -1.25 -5.63 -0.48
CA ALA A 158 -1.06 -7.00 -0.94
C ALA A 158 0.39 -7.28 -1.41
N GLU A 159 1.12 -6.24 -1.80
CA GLU A 159 2.51 -6.34 -2.29
C GLU A 159 3.46 -6.92 -1.22
N VAL A 160 3.12 -6.80 0.08
CA VAL A 160 3.90 -7.38 1.18
C VAL A 160 4.12 -8.89 1.07
N PHE A 161 3.27 -9.57 0.29
CA PHE A 161 3.36 -11.02 0.05
C PHE A 161 4.22 -11.38 -1.18
N GLU A 162 4.61 -10.39 -1.98
CA GLU A 162 5.37 -10.61 -3.22
C GLU A 162 6.84 -10.92 -3.03
N PRO A 163 7.59 -10.40 -2.05
CA PRO A 163 9.02 -10.73 -1.93
C PRO A 163 9.31 -12.20 -1.64
N VAL A 164 8.30 -12.97 -1.23
CA VAL A 164 8.45 -14.31 -0.70
C VAL A 164 7.88 -15.32 -1.69
N ASP A 165 8.73 -16.12 -2.34
CA ASP A 165 8.33 -17.00 -3.44
C ASP A 165 7.19 -17.97 -3.08
N TRP A 166 7.14 -18.47 -1.84
CA TRP A 166 6.07 -19.35 -1.39
C TRP A 166 4.73 -18.63 -1.12
N MET A 167 4.74 -17.29 -1.04
CA MET A 167 3.56 -16.43 -0.95
C MET A 167 3.16 -15.79 -2.28
N ARG A 168 4.02 -15.85 -3.33
CA ARG A 168 3.76 -15.36 -4.70
C ARG A 168 2.71 -16.18 -5.45
N SER A 169 1.53 -16.35 -4.86
CA SER A 169 0.40 -17.02 -5.47
C SER A 169 -0.71 -16.02 -5.75
N VAL A 170 -1.14 -15.93 -7.02
CA VAL A 170 -2.29 -15.13 -7.45
C VAL A 170 -3.54 -15.45 -6.60
N TRP A 171 -3.70 -16.71 -6.22
CA TRP A 171 -4.80 -17.14 -5.36
C TRP A 171 -4.71 -16.57 -3.93
N GLN A 172 -3.52 -16.50 -3.35
CA GLN A 172 -3.33 -15.90 -2.02
C GLN A 172 -3.56 -14.39 -2.06
N ARG A 173 -3.13 -13.71 -3.14
CA ARG A 173 -3.43 -12.29 -3.37
C ARG A 173 -4.94 -12.05 -3.46
N ALA A 174 -5.65 -12.85 -4.26
CA ALA A 174 -7.10 -12.77 -4.38
C ALA A 174 -7.83 -13.03 -3.04
N LYS A 175 -7.37 -14.02 -2.25
CA LYS A 175 -7.91 -14.27 -0.91
C LYS A 175 -7.71 -13.10 0.04
N PHE A 176 -6.52 -12.49 0.03
CA PHE A 176 -6.25 -11.31 0.84
C PHE A 176 -7.18 -10.15 0.47
N LEU A 177 -7.32 -9.84 -0.83
CA LEU A 177 -8.20 -8.79 -1.31
C LEU A 177 -9.66 -9.05 -0.92
N ALA A 178 -10.14 -10.29 -1.05
CA ALA A 178 -11.50 -10.65 -0.64
C ALA A 178 -11.75 -10.43 0.86
N VAL A 179 -10.79 -10.77 1.73
CA VAL A 179 -10.89 -10.50 3.18
C VAL A 179 -10.92 -9.00 3.44
N ARG A 180 -10.02 -8.26 2.79
CA ARG A 180 -9.95 -6.80 2.91
C ARG A 180 -11.26 -6.15 2.48
N ASP A 181 -11.80 -6.53 1.33
CA ASP A 181 -13.05 -5.98 0.80
C ASP A 181 -14.22 -6.28 1.74
N THR A 182 -14.23 -7.45 2.38
CA THR A 182 -15.22 -7.78 3.42
C THR A 182 -15.10 -6.83 4.62
N PHE A 183 -13.87 -6.56 5.09
CA PHE A 183 -13.67 -5.60 6.18
C PHE A 183 -14.00 -4.17 5.77
N LEU A 184 -13.71 -3.76 4.54
CA LEU A 184 -14.13 -2.45 4.03
C LEU A 184 -15.64 -2.30 3.99
N ALA A 185 -16.34 -3.33 3.50
CA ALA A 185 -17.80 -3.34 3.44
C ALA A 185 -18.45 -3.32 4.83
N GLU A 186 -17.86 -3.98 5.83
CA GLU A 186 -18.37 -3.99 7.20
C GLU A 186 -18.05 -2.69 7.95
N TYR A 187 -16.84 -2.15 7.80
CA TYR A 187 -16.41 -1.00 8.57
C TYR A 187 -16.81 0.33 7.96
N GLU A 188 -16.85 0.45 6.63
CA GLU A 188 -17.07 1.71 5.91
C GLU A 188 -16.08 2.81 6.39
N PRO A 189 -14.77 2.68 6.12
CA PRO A 189 -13.77 3.60 6.66
C PRO A 189 -13.91 5.03 6.13
N GLU A 190 -13.85 6.01 7.05
CA GLU A 190 -13.97 7.43 6.73
C GLU A 190 -12.60 8.13 6.72
N GLY A 191 -11.87 7.98 5.61
CA GLY A 191 -10.60 8.65 5.35
C GLY A 191 -9.37 7.76 5.51
N GLY A 192 -8.20 8.25 5.08
CA GLY A 192 -7.01 7.42 4.87
C GLY A 192 -6.47 6.69 6.11
N ILE A 193 -6.65 7.26 7.31
CA ILE A 193 -6.22 6.61 8.57
C ILE A 193 -7.04 5.33 8.81
N GLU A 194 -8.36 5.38 8.61
CA GLU A 194 -9.21 4.21 8.80
C GLU A 194 -8.92 3.14 7.74
N TYR A 195 -8.69 3.53 6.48
CA TYR A 195 -8.24 2.61 5.42
C TYR A 195 -6.94 1.90 5.81
N ALA A 196 -5.91 2.63 6.26
CA ALA A 196 -4.64 2.03 6.67
C ALA A 196 -4.79 1.07 7.87
N LEU A 197 -5.70 1.38 8.80
CA LEU A 197 -6.02 0.49 9.92
C LEU A 197 -6.75 -0.78 9.45
N VAL A 198 -7.67 -0.66 8.48
CA VAL A 198 -8.35 -1.83 7.87
C VAL A 198 -7.36 -2.69 7.08
N ASP A 199 -6.41 -2.09 6.36
CA ASP A 199 -5.35 -2.83 5.66
C ASP A 199 -4.47 -3.61 6.64
N THR A 200 -4.07 -2.95 7.74
CA THR A 200 -3.29 -3.59 8.82
C THR A 200 -4.09 -4.72 9.48
N LEU A 201 -5.39 -4.52 9.68
CA LEU A 201 -6.29 -5.54 10.24
C LEU A 201 -6.38 -6.76 9.31
N SER A 202 -6.53 -6.53 8.00
CA SER A 202 -6.58 -7.55 6.95
C SER A 202 -5.29 -8.35 6.90
N GLN A 203 -4.14 -7.67 6.91
CA GLN A 203 -2.82 -8.31 6.93
C GLN A 203 -2.62 -9.15 8.20
N ALA A 204 -2.99 -8.63 9.38
CA ALA A 204 -2.87 -9.36 10.63
C ALA A 204 -3.73 -10.62 10.65
N TYR A 205 -4.99 -10.53 10.18
CA TYR A 205 -5.87 -11.69 10.07
C TYR A 205 -5.31 -12.74 9.10
N PHE A 206 -4.87 -12.32 7.91
CA PHE A 206 -4.35 -13.21 6.90
C PHE A 206 -3.09 -13.95 7.38
N MET A 207 -2.16 -13.22 8.01
CA MET A 207 -0.96 -13.79 8.60
C MET A 207 -1.26 -14.73 9.77
N GLN A 208 -2.26 -14.41 10.59
CA GLN A 208 -2.73 -15.31 11.64
C GLN A 208 -3.22 -16.65 11.05
N GLN A 209 -4.08 -16.60 10.02
CA GLN A 209 -4.59 -17.82 9.36
C GLN A 209 -3.45 -18.67 8.78
N TYR A 210 -2.51 -18.03 8.10
CA TYR A 210 -1.33 -18.71 7.57
C TYR A 210 -0.53 -19.42 8.66
N TRP A 211 -0.19 -18.73 9.75
CA TRP A 211 0.60 -19.33 10.82
C TRP A 211 -0.15 -20.42 11.60
N MET A 212 -1.47 -20.30 11.72
CA MET A 212 -2.32 -21.37 12.25
C MET A 212 -2.29 -22.61 11.35
N GLU A 213 -2.42 -22.43 10.04
CA GLU A 213 -2.30 -23.51 9.07
C GLU A 213 -0.91 -24.18 9.15
N MET A 214 0.15 -23.38 9.25
CA MET A 214 1.52 -23.87 9.40
C MET A 214 1.74 -24.66 10.69
N ALA A 215 1.17 -24.22 11.82
CA ALA A 215 1.21 -24.97 13.06
C ALA A 215 0.53 -26.34 12.92
N VAL A 216 -0.63 -26.40 12.26
CA VAL A 216 -1.34 -27.67 12.01
C VAL A 216 -0.58 -28.57 11.03
N LYS A 217 0.00 -28.01 9.97
CA LYS A 217 0.80 -28.80 9.02
C LYS A 217 2.05 -29.39 9.69
N ARG A 218 2.75 -28.60 10.51
CA ARG A 218 3.98 -29.01 11.21
C ARG A 218 3.75 -30.02 12.33
N THR A 219 2.57 -30.02 12.96
CA THR A 219 2.22 -31.08 13.93
C THR A 219 1.96 -32.43 13.26
N ARG A 220 1.64 -32.43 11.96
CA ARG A 220 1.41 -33.66 11.17
C ARG A 220 2.65 -34.13 10.41
N SER A 221 3.68 -33.31 10.29
CA SER A 221 4.91 -33.71 9.59
C SER A 221 5.66 -34.75 10.42
N SER A 222 6.19 -35.76 9.72
CA SER A 222 7.15 -36.68 10.32
C SER A 222 8.50 -35.99 10.47
N PRO A 223 9.29 -36.33 11.51
CA PRO A 223 10.68 -35.92 11.68
C PRO A 223 11.41 -35.82 10.36
N CYS A 224 11.84 -34.61 10.00
CA CYS A 224 12.73 -34.40 8.87
C CYS A 224 13.93 -35.34 9.05
N ARG A 225 13.96 -36.41 8.26
CA ARG A 225 15.09 -37.34 8.23
C ARG A 225 16.13 -36.69 7.34
N GLU A 226 17.32 -36.45 7.90
CA GLU A 226 18.45 -35.98 7.10
C GLU A 226 18.74 -37.07 6.06
N THR A 227 18.34 -36.82 4.82
CA THR A 227 18.62 -37.72 3.70
C THR A 227 20.12 -37.69 3.42
N TYR A 228 20.69 -38.83 3.01
CA TYR A 228 22.11 -38.94 2.67
C TYR A 228 22.57 -37.83 1.71
N GLU A 229 21.81 -37.60 0.64
CA GLU A 229 22.09 -36.56 -0.37
C GLU A 229 22.15 -35.15 0.23
N PHE A 230 21.29 -34.85 1.21
CA PHE A 230 21.28 -33.55 1.89
C PHE A 230 22.47 -33.39 2.83
N ALA A 231 22.88 -34.46 3.51
CA ALA A 231 24.08 -34.48 4.33
C ALA A 231 25.34 -34.26 3.48
N GLU A 232 25.45 -34.92 2.32
CA GLU A 232 26.53 -34.70 1.35
C GLU A 232 26.52 -33.27 0.80
N TRP A 233 25.36 -32.77 0.38
CA TRP A 233 25.23 -31.39 -0.10
C TRP A 233 25.67 -30.39 0.95
N LYS A 234 25.29 -30.58 2.21
CA LYS A 234 25.67 -29.72 3.34
C LYS A 234 27.18 -29.78 3.63
N HIS A 235 27.79 -30.96 3.48
CA HIS A 235 29.24 -31.11 3.56
C HIS A 235 29.94 -30.36 2.43
N TYR A 236 29.52 -30.60 1.18
CA TYR A 236 30.06 -29.93 -0.01
C TYR A 236 29.92 -28.39 0.09
N LYS A 237 28.74 -27.92 0.51
CA LYS A 237 28.46 -26.49 0.69
C LYS A 237 29.40 -25.84 1.72
N ARG A 238 29.68 -26.52 2.84
CA ARG A 238 30.63 -26.03 3.85
C ARG A 238 32.05 -25.91 3.30
N GLU A 239 32.48 -26.86 2.48
CA GLU A 239 33.81 -26.82 1.85
C GLU A 239 33.91 -25.68 0.83
N VAL A 240 32.92 -25.52 -0.06
CA VAL A 240 32.88 -24.39 -1.02
C VAL A 240 32.81 -23.03 -0.32
N ALA A 241 32.04 -22.91 0.76
CA ALA A 241 31.94 -21.68 1.55
C ALA A 241 33.27 -21.32 2.24
N LYS A 242 34.03 -22.33 2.71
CA LYS A 242 35.39 -22.13 3.24
C LYS A 242 36.35 -21.64 2.14
N GLU A 243 36.31 -22.25 0.95
CA GLU A 243 37.17 -21.87 -0.18
C GLU A 243 36.92 -20.43 -0.64
N ARG A 244 35.64 -20.01 -0.67
CA ARG A 244 35.24 -18.66 -1.10
C ARG A 244 35.37 -17.59 -0.02
N LYS A 245 35.99 -17.90 1.14
CA LYS A 245 36.21 -16.96 2.25
C LYS A 245 34.97 -16.11 2.58
N PHE A 246 33.86 -16.74 2.98
CA PHE A 246 32.67 -16.07 3.54
C PHE A 246 32.41 -14.65 3.00
N GLU A 247 32.16 -14.52 1.69
CA GLU A 247 31.63 -13.27 1.15
C GLU A 247 30.30 -12.95 1.87
N HIS A 248 30.07 -11.68 2.21
CA HIS A 248 28.86 -11.25 2.92
C HIS A 248 27.60 -11.62 2.10
N GLY A 249 26.70 -12.43 2.67
CA GLY A 249 25.39 -12.75 2.04
C GLY A 249 24.95 -14.21 2.11
N TRP A 250 25.82 -15.14 2.52
CA TRP A 250 25.44 -16.56 2.63
C TRP A 250 24.82 -16.86 4.00
N TRP A 251 23.52 -16.62 4.16
CA TRP A 251 22.76 -17.04 5.34
C TRP A 251 22.47 -18.54 5.27
N ASP A 252 23.08 -19.34 6.14
CA ASP A 252 22.66 -20.74 6.33
C ASP A 252 21.31 -20.77 7.03
N ILE A 253 20.30 -21.35 6.38
CA ILE A 253 18.96 -21.49 6.96
C ILE A 253 19.10 -22.28 8.26
N PRO A 254 18.81 -21.69 9.44
CA PRO A 254 18.97 -22.39 10.70
C PRO A 254 18.01 -23.58 10.73
N LEU A 255 18.56 -24.77 10.98
CA LEU A 255 17.73 -25.95 11.22
C LEU A 255 17.14 -25.82 12.61
N ILE A 256 15.81 -25.69 12.67
CA ILE A 256 15.04 -25.73 13.90
C ILE A 256 14.50 -27.15 14.08
N SER A 257 14.45 -27.63 15.33
CA SER A 257 13.74 -28.88 15.63
C SER A 257 12.27 -28.72 15.26
N GLU A 258 11.58 -29.82 14.94
CA GLU A 258 10.17 -29.75 14.57
C GLU A 258 9.30 -29.18 15.69
N GLN A 259 9.60 -29.55 16.93
CA GLN A 259 8.94 -28.98 18.09
C GLN A 259 9.15 -27.46 18.14
N ALA A 260 10.37 -26.97 17.97
CA ALA A 260 10.64 -25.53 17.92
C ALA A 260 9.94 -24.85 16.72
N ALA A 261 9.79 -25.54 15.59
CA ALA A 261 9.08 -25.04 14.42
C ALA A 261 7.57 -24.93 14.67
N VAL A 262 6.98 -25.89 15.38
CA VAL A 262 5.58 -25.83 15.81
C VAL A 262 5.37 -24.70 16.82
N GLU A 263 6.23 -24.61 17.83
CA GLU A 263 6.20 -23.55 18.85
C GLU A 263 6.37 -22.16 18.22
N SER A 264 7.29 -22.02 17.26
CA SER A 264 7.46 -20.76 16.52
C SER A 264 6.20 -20.42 15.72
N ALA A 265 5.58 -21.38 15.03
CA ALA A 265 4.36 -21.12 14.28
C ALA A 265 3.20 -20.70 15.20
N THR A 266 3.03 -21.33 16.36
CA THR A 266 1.98 -20.96 17.32
C THR A 266 2.24 -19.57 17.94
N GLN A 267 3.50 -19.24 18.25
CA GLN A 267 3.89 -17.92 18.72
C GLN A 267 3.63 -16.82 17.67
N MET A 268 3.90 -17.09 16.40
CA MET A 268 3.61 -16.15 15.31
C MET A 268 2.10 -15.96 15.14
N ALA A 269 1.31 -17.05 15.17
CA ALA A 269 -0.15 -16.97 15.13
C ALA A 269 -0.72 -16.12 16.27
N ASP A 270 -0.22 -16.31 17.50
CA ASP A 270 -0.61 -15.50 18.66
C ASP A 270 -0.18 -14.03 18.51
N THR A 271 1.02 -13.78 18.00
CA THR A 271 1.52 -12.43 17.74
C THR A 271 0.61 -11.67 16.77
N PHE A 272 0.21 -12.30 15.67
CA PHE A 272 -0.70 -11.68 14.70
C PHE A 272 -2.14 -11.56 15.20
N SER A 273 -2.61 -12.52 16.01
CA SER A 273 -3.89 -12.40 16.72
C SER A 273 -3.90 -11.17 17.64
N ARG A 274 -2.83 -10.96 18.41
CA ARG A 274 -2.68 -9.77 19.27
C ARG A 274 -2.60 -8.47 18.47
N LEU A 275 -1.91 -8.49 17.32
CA LEU A 275 -1.86 -7.35 16.40
C LEU A 275 -3.27 -7.02 15.89
N PHE A 276 -4.00 -8.02 15.39
CA PHE A 276 -5.39 -7.88 14.93
C PHE A 276 -6.27 -7.22 16.01
N GLN A 277 -6.27 -7.76 17.23
CA GLN A 277 -7.06 -7.22 18.34
C GLN A 277 -6.64 -5.80 18.75
N ARG A 278 -5.35 -5.47 18.64
CA ARG A 278 -4.85 -4.11 18.93
C ARG A 278 -5.32 -3.12 17.87
N THR A 279 -5.18 -3.46 16.60
CA THR A 279 -5.60 -2.61 15.47
C THR A 279 -7.11 -2.37 15.50
N LEU A 280 -7.90 -3.41 15.80
CA LEU A 280 -9.35 -3.27 15.99
C LEU A 280 -9.70 -2.28 17.11
N ARG A 281 -9.03 -2.37 18.27
CA ARG A 281 -9.22 -1.40 19.35
C ARG A 281 -8.81 0.02 18.93
N GLN A 282 -7.72 0.17 18.18
CA GLN A 282 -7.26 1.47 17.68
C GLN A 282 -8.29 2.10 16.74
N LEU A 283 -8.88 1.32 15.83
CA LEU A 283 -9.94 1.76 14.93
C LEU A 283 -11.17 2.26 15.70
N ASN A 284 -11.64 1.48 16.67
CA ASN A 284 -12.77 1.86 17.53
C ASN A 284 -12.48 3.13 18.34
N ASN A 285 -11.28 3.25 18.90
CA ASN A 285 -10.86 4.45 19.63
C ASN A 285 -10.77 5.68 18.73
N HIS A 286 -10.29 5.52 17.49
CA HIS A 286 -10.22 6.60 16.51
C HIS A 286 -11.61 7.16 16.20
N ARG A 287 -12.59 6.28 15.92
CA ARG A 287 -13.99 6.68 15.69
C ARG A 287 -14.62 7.36 16.89
N LEU A 288 -14.40 6.82 18.09
CA LEU A 288 -14.88 7.46 19.32
C LEU A 288 -14.29 8.87 19.50
N ALA A 289 -13.00 9.05 19.22
CA ALA A 289 -12.35 10.35 19.27
C ALA A 289 -12.93 11.32 18.24
N LYS A 290 -13.16 10.87 17.00
CA LYS A 290 -13.79 11.65 15.94
C LYS A 290 -15.20 12.12 16.32
N LEU A 291 -16.04 11.22 16.85
CA LEU A 291 -17.38 11.56 17.33
C LEU A 291 -17.36 12.57 18.48
N LYS A 292 -16.42 12.43 19.43
CA LYS A 292 -16.24 13.40 20.53
C LYS A 292 -15.83 14.78 19.99
N ALA A 293 -14.92 14.82 19.03
CA ALA A 293 -14.48 16.06 18.39
C ALA A 293 -15.64 16.75 17.65
N GLN A 294 -16.43 16.01 16.88
CA GLN A 294 -17.62 16.54 16.18
C GLN A 294 -18.65 17.11 17.15
N LYS A 295 -18.94 16.40 18.26
CA LYS A 295 -19.85 16.90 19.31
C LYS A 295 -19.35 18.20 19.93
N LEU A 296 -18.05 18.27 20.25
CA LEU A 296 -17.43 19.48 20.79
C LEU A 296 -17.48 20.65 19.81
N GLN A 297 -17.21 20.41 18.53
CA GLN A 297 -17.31 21.43 17.48
C GLN A 297 -18.75 21.96 17.34
N ALA A 298 -19.75 21.08 17.35
CA ALA A 298 -21.16 21.47 17.30
C ALA A 298 -21.56 22.31 18.52
N GLU A 299 -21.04 21.98 19.70
CA GLU A 299 -21.27 22.76 20.93
C GLU A 299 -20.63 24.16 20.85
N ILE A 300 -19.38 24.26 20.38
CA ILE A 300 -18.70 25.54 20.15
C ILE A 300 -19.51 26.41 19.17
N HIS A 301 -19.96 25.83 18.05
CA HIS A 301 -20.80 26.55 17.08
C HIS A 301 -22.12 27.03 17.70
N ARG A 302 -22.75 26.23 18.57
CA ARG A 302 -23.98 26.61 19.28
C ARG A 302 -23.74 27.76 20.24
N LEU A 303 -22.63 27.75 20.99
CA LEU A 303 -22.27 28.83 21.92
C LEU A 303 -21.96 30.13 21.17
N ASN A 304 -21.23 30.06 20.06
CA ASN A 304 -20.91 31.22 19.23
C ASN A 304 -22.17 31.89 18.66
N ARG A 305 -23.17 31.10 18.22
CA ARG A 305 -24.45 31.65 17.76
C ARG A 305 -25.20 32.38 18.89
N LYS A 306 -25.25 31.79 20.08
CA LYS A 306 -25.89 32.43 21.24
C LYS A 306 -25.19 33.73 21.67
N GLY A 307 -23.87 33.79 21.58
CA GLY A 307 -23.09 35.01 21.85
C GLY A 307 -23.49 36.15 20.91
N LEU A 308 -23.58 35.87 19.61
CA LEU A 308 -23.99 36.86 18.60
C LEU A 308 -25.44 37.35 18.80
N ASP A 309 -26.35 36.48 19.23
CA ASP A 309 -27.73 36.87 19.52
C ASP A 309 -27.82 37.72 20.80
N SER A 310 -26.94 37.50 21.78
CA SER A 310 -26.88 38.31 23.00
C SER A 310 -26.31 39.71 22.78
N GLU A 311 -25.41 39.89 21.80
CA GLU A 311 -24.87 41.21 21.43
C GLU A 311 -25.86 42.08 20.63
N ARG A 312 -26.91 41.47 20.07
CA ARG A 312 -27.92 42.17 19.27
C ARG A 312 -29.11 42.70 20.07
N ASN A 313 -29.27 42.29 21.32
CA ASN A 313 -30.35 42.73 22.22
C ASN A 313 -29.81 43.73 23.25
#